data_AF-A0A2V5MRS7-F1
#
_entry.id   AF-A0A2V5MRS7-F1
#
_cell.length_a   1.000
_cell.length_b   1.000
_cell.length_c   1.000
_cell.angle_alpha   90.00
_cell.angle_beta   90.00
_cell.angle_gamma   90.00
#
_symmetry.space_group_name_H-M   'P 1'
#
loop_
_entity.id
_entity.type
_entity.pdbx_description
1 polymer ?
#
loop_
_entity_poly.entity_id
_entity_poly.type
_entity_poly.pdbx_seq_one_letter_code
_entity_poly.pdbx_strand_id
1 'polypeptide(L)'
;MCRWRLMSNVALLLMPLLILLLILPGCALDRFTPPPVSPELMAHARSDRADGETLSHGRALFVSRCLECHTLPSAAKHSPGEWPHLVSRMAARANLSPSEETAITAYVRAASSMR
;
A
#
# COMPACT_ATOMS: atom_id res chain seq x y z
N MET A 1 41.60 -35.16 28.00
CA MET A 1 41.25 -33.82 27.49
C MET A 1 40.91 -33.87 26.00
N CYS A 2 39.71 -34.33 25.57
CA CYS A 2 39.36 -34.38 24.13
C CYS A 2 37.90 -33.95 23.80
N ARG A 3 37.01 -33.77 24.78
CA ARG A 3 35.60 -33.41 24.53
C ARG A 3 35.35 -31.93 24.20
N TRP A 4 36.24 -31.02 24.62
CA TRP A 4 36.03 -29.58 24.46
C TRP A 4 36.21 -29.10 23.01
N ARG A 5 37.16 -29.66 22.26
CA ARG A 5 37.42 -29.27 20.86
C ARG A 5 36.30 -29.66 19.89
N LEU A 6 35.56 -30.73 20.19
CA LEU A 6 34.48 -31.20 19.32
C LEU A 6 33.20 -30.36 19.50
N MET A 7 32.91 -29.90 20.72
CA MET A 7 31.75 -29.04 21.01
C MET A 7 31.90 -27.62 20.43
N SER A 8 33.14 -27.10 20.32
CA SER A 8 33.41 -25.80 19.69
C SER A 8 33.16 -25.81 18.17
N ASN A 9 33.46 -26.91 17.48
CA ASN A 9 33.32 -26.97 16.01
C ASN A 9 31.85 -27.02 15.56
N VAL A 10 30.98 -27.65 16.34
CA VAL A 10 29.54 -27.70 16.04
C VAL A 10 28.89 -26.31 16.26
N ALA A 11 29.29 -25.60 17.32
CA ALA A 11 28.81 -24.24 17.59
C ALA A 11 29.26 -23.21 16.53
N LEU A 12 30.48 -23.34 16.00
CA LEU A 12 31.03 -22.49 14.94
C LEU A 12 30.33 -22.68 13.58
N LEU A 13 29.79 -23.87 13.30
CA LEU A 13 29.05 -24.17 12.06
C LEU A 13 27.57 -23.77 12.14
N LEU A 14 26.99 -23.65 13.33
CA LEU A 14 25.59 -23.26 13.54
C LEU A 14 25.37 -21.74 13.56
N MET A 15 26.38 -20.97 13.94
CA MET A 15 26.32 -19.50 13.99
C MET A 15 26.03 -18.82 12.64
N PRO A 16 26.68 -19.16 11.50
CA PRO A 16 26.36 -18.52 10.23
C PRO A 16 24.93 -18.85 9.75
N LEU A 17 24.39 -20.02 10.12
CA LEU A 17 23.01 -20.41 9.79
C LEU A 17 21.97 -19.59 10.56
N LEU A 18 22.23 -19.33 11.85
CA LEU A 18 21.38 -18.47 12.69
C LEU A 18 21.44 -17.00 12.25
N ILE A 19 22.63 -16.53 11.86
CA ILE A 19 22.84 -15.18 11.32
C ILE A 19 22.14 -15.02 9.96
N LEU A 20 22.19 -16.03 9.07
CA LEU A 20 21.46 -16.01 7.79
C LEU A 20 19.93 -15.96 7.98
N LEU A 21 19.42 -16.59 9.04
CA LEU A 21 17.99 -16.55 9.40
C LEU A 21 17.56 -15.17 9.92
N LEU A 22 18.46 -14.43 10.58
CA LEU A 22 18.23 -13.08 11.13
C LEU A 22 18.39 -11.97 10.08
N ILE A 23 19.14 -12.21 8.99
CA ILE A 23 19.37 -11.24 7.91
C ILE A 23 18.31 -11.36 6.80
N LEU A 24 17.33 -12.28 6.89
CA LEU A 24 16.12 -12.23 6.07
C LEU A 24 15.47 -10.86 6.32
N PRO A 25 15.62 -9.86 5.43
CA PRO A 25 14.86 -8.64 5.58
C PRO A 25 13.42 -9.12 5.42
N GLY A 26 12.55 -8.81 6.37
CA GLY A 26 11.12 -9.09 6.28
C GLY A 26 10.55 -8.39 5.05
N CYS A 27 10.71 -9.00 3.88
CA CYS A 27 10.22 -8.48 2.63
C CYS A 27 8.73 -8.79 2.60
N ALA A 28 7.92 -7.75 2.81
CA ALA A 28 6.57 -7.63 2.27
C ALA A 28 5.41 -8.35 3.00
N LEU A 29 5.19 -8.08 4.30
CA LEU A 29 3.85 -8.33 4.88
C LEU A 29 2.96 -7.08 5.03
N ASP A 30 3.53 -5.86 5.07
CA ASP A 30 2.74 -4.63 5.32
C ASP A 30 2.59 -3.70 4.10
N ARG A 31 2.77 -4.21 2.87
CA ARG A 31 2.37 -3.42 1.70
C ARG A 31 0.85 -3.47 1.58
N PHE A 32 0.18 -2.47 2.12
CA PHE A 32 -1.24 -2.22 1.82
C PHE A 32 -1.43 -2.22 0.30
N THR A 33 -2.15 -3.22 -0.21
CA THR A 33 -2.57 -3.26 -1.61
C THR A 33 -3.92 -2.57 -1.73
N PRO A 34 -4.04 -1.47 -2.48
CA PRO A 34 -5.32 -0.82 -2.67
C PRO A 34 -6.33 -1.80 -3.29
N PRO A 35 -7.58 -1.85 -2.78
CA PRO A 35 -8.56 -2.82 -3.22
C PRO A 35 -8.77 -2.75 -4.74
N PRO A 36 -8.94 -3.90 -5.42
CA PRO A 36 -9.24 -3.91 -6.85
C PRO A 36 -10.60 -3.27 -7.13
N VAL A 37 -10.81 -2.79 -8.35
CA VAL A 37 -12.14 -2.35 -8.78
C VAL A 37 -13.01 -3.59 -8.96
N SER A 38 -13.94 -3.79 -8.04
CA SER A 38 -14.89 -4.90 -8.00
C SER A 38 -16.32 -4.35 -8.03
N PRO A 39 -17.34 -5.20 -8.30
CA PRO A 39 -18.74 -4.79 -8.21
C PRO A 39 -19.10 -4.20 -6.83
N GLU A 40 -18.50 -4.72 -5.76
CA GLU A 40 -18.64 -4.19 -4.40
C GLU A 40 -18.10 -2.76 -4.31
N LEU A 41 -16.85 -2.52 -4.75
CA LEU A 41 -16.27 -1.18 -4.76
C LEU A 41 -17.10 -0.19 -5.58
N MET A 42 -17.60 -0.62 -6.74
CA MET A 42 -18.48 0.19 -7.58
C MET A 42 -19.81 0.54 -6.89
N ALA A 43 -20.36 -0.36 -6.06
CA ALA A 43 -21.57 -0.08 -5.29
C ALA A 43 -21.35 1.06 -4.28
N HIS A 44 -20.15 1.19 -3.72
CA HIS A 44 -19.76 2.28 -2.83
C HIS A 44 -19.44 3.60 -3.56
N ALA A 45 -19.20 3.57 -4.88
CA ALA A 45 -18.93 4.77 -5.68
C ALA A 45 -20.19 5.52 -6.16
N ARG A 46 -21.40 5.01 -5.87
CA ARG A 46 -22.65 5.56 -6.41
C ARG A 46 -22.88 7.04 -6.11
N SER A 47 -22.44 7.54 -4.95
CA SER A 47 -22.57 8.96 -4.59
C SER A 47 -21.76 9.88 -5.50
N ASP A 48 -20.64 9.38 -6.01
CA ASP A 48 -19.69 10.14 -6.81
C ASP A 48 -19.96 10.00 -8.32
N ARG A 49 -20.97 9.18 -8.70
CA ARG A 49 -21.37 8.88 -10.09
C ARG A 49 -20.20 8.44 -10.99
N ALA A 50 -19.16 7.86 -10.40
CA ALA A 50 -18.02 7.32 -11.13
C ALA A 50 -18.35 5.93 -11.68
N ASP A 51 -17.98 5.70 -12.94
CA ASP A 51 -18.05 4.38 -13.57
C ASP A 51 -16.81 3.53 -13.29
N GLY A 52 -16.85 2.26 -13.71
CA GLY A 52 -15.76 1.31 -13.50
C GLY A 52 -14.44 1.73 -14.16
N GLU A 53 -14.50 2.46 -15.28
CA GLU A 53 -13.33 2.98 -15.98
C GLU A 53 -12.65 4.09 -15.18
N THR A 54 -13.42 5.07 -14.72
CA THR A 54 -12.97 6.16 -13.85
C THR A 54 -12.32 5.60 -12.57
N LEU A 55 -12.95 4.60 -11.95
CA LEU A 55 -12.42 3.98 -10.74
C LEU A 55 -11.14 3.19 -11.00
N SER A 56 -11.05 2.51 -12.16
CA SER A 56 -9.85 1.76 -12.56
C SER A 56 -8.68 2.70 -12.83
N HIS A 57 -8.94 3.80 -13.53
CA HIS A 57 -7.96 4.84 -13.76
C HIS A 57 -7.52 5.51 -12.45
N GLY A 58 -8.47 5.88 -11.58
CA GLY A 58 -8.21 6.44 -10.26
C GLY A 58 -7.35 5.53 -9.37
N ARG A 59 -7.62 4.22 -9.40
CA ARG A 59 -6.79 3.21 -8.70
C ARG A 59 -5.36 3.18 -9.23
N ALA A 60 -5.18 3.15 -10.55
CA ALA A 60 -3.88 3.12 -11.18
C ALA A 60 -3.06 4.38 -10.84
N LEU A 61 -3.70 5.54 -10.87
CA LEU A 61 -3.10 6.81 -10.47
C LEU A 61 -2.76 6.85 -8.98
N PHE A 62 -3.65 6.35 -8.11
CA PHE A 62 -3.40 6.30 -6.67
C PHE A 62 -2.15 5.46 -6.36
N VAL A 63 -2.01 4.30 -7.00
CA VAL A 63 -0.81 3.44 -6.84
C VAL A 63 0.44 4.09 -7.42
N SER A 64 0.35 4.67 -8.63
CA SER A 64 1.52 5.20 -9.32
C SER A 64 1.97 6.55 -8.75
N ARG A 65 1.08 7.52 -8.62
CA ARG A 65 1.42 8.91 -8.24
C ARG A 65 1.58 9.09 -6.73
N CYS A 66 0.74 8.45 -5.91
CA CYS A 66 0.77 8.69 -4.46
C CYS A 66 1.84 7.87 -3.71
N LEU A 67 2.51 6.92 -4.38
CA LEU A 67 3.63 6.14 -3.84
C LEU A 67 5.01 6.72 -4.21
N GLU A 68 5.06 7.69 -5.14
CA GLU A 68 6.33 8.25 -5.65
C GLU A 68 7.17 8.96 -4.58
N CYS A 69 6.52 9.65 -3.64
CA CYS A 69 7.23 10.49 -2.66
C CYS A 69 7.31 9.89 -1.24
N HIS A 70 6.36 9.03 -0.87
CA HIS A 70 6.30 8.40 0.45
C HIS A 70 5.40 7.17 0.42
N THR A 71 5.33 6.43 1.52
CA THR A 71 4.46 5.25 1.65
C THR A 71 3.01 5.58 1.29
N LEU A 72 2.40 4.71 0.50
CA LEU A 72 1.01 4.83 0.08
C LEU A 72 0.08 4.65 1.30
N PRO A 73 -0.82 5.61 1.60
CA PRO A 73 -1.73 5.47 2.72
C PRO A 73 -2.77 4.39 2.44
N SER A 74 -3.19 3.68 3.49
CA SER A 74 -4.38 2.83 3.40
C SER A 74 -5.61 3.67 3.10
N ALA A 75 -6.42 3.28 2.10
CA ALA A 75 -7.68 3.94 1.79
C ALA A 75 -8.63 3.93 3.01
N ALA A 76 -8.61 2.86 3.81
CA ALA A 76 -9.40 2.75 5.02
C ALA A 76 -8.88 3.63 6.18
N LYS A 77 -7.74 4.32 6.05
CA LYS A 77 -7.18 5.18 7.11
C LYS A 77 -7.95 6.49 7.31
N HIS A 78 -8.58 7.02 6.26
CA HIS A 78 -9.34 8.27 6.30
C HIS A 78 -10.78 8.06 5.84
N SER A 79 -11.73 8.77 6.43
CA SER A 79 -13.14 8.70 6.04
C SER A 79 -13.36 9.22 4.61
N PRO A 80 -14.44 8.80 3.94
CA PRO A 80 -14.78 9.28 2.59
C PRO A 80 -14.86 10.82 2.49
N GLY A 81 -15.25 11.51 3.58
CA GLY A 81 -15.33 12.97 3.63
C GLY A 81 -13.97 13.67 3.70
N GLU A 82 -12.93 13.02 4.25
CA GLU A 82 -11.60 13.61 4.39
C GLU A 82 -10.77 13.54 3.10
N TRP A 83 -11.02 12.52 2.27
CA TRP A 83 -10.21 12.25 1.08
C TRP A 83 -10.11 13.40 0.07
N PRO A 84 -11.19 14.12 -0.30
CA PRO A 84 -11.09 15.22 -1.26
C PRO A 84 -10.06 16.28 -0.82
N HIS A 85 -10.08 16.67 0.45
CA HIS A 85 -9.14 17.65 0.97
C HIS A 85 -7.70 17.09 0.98
N LEU A 86 -7.50 15.83 1.36
CA LEU A 86 -6.18 15.20 1.37
C LEU A 86 -5.56 15.09 -0.03
N VAL A 87 -6.36 14.64 -1.00
CA VAL A 87 -5.94 14.52 -2.40
C VAL A 87 -5.63 15.91 -2.97
N SER A 88 -6.48 16.90 -2.72
CA SER A 88 -6.26 18.29 -3.16
C SER A 88 -4.95 18.88 -2.62
N ARG A 89 -4.61 18.64 -1.34
CA ARG A 89 -3.32 19.09 -0.79
C ARG A 89 -2.11 18.47 -1.47
N MET A 90 -2.25 17.26 -2.00
CA MET A 90 -1.18 16.53 -2.69
C MET A 90 -1.16 16.78 -4.19
N ALA A 91 -2.25 17.25 -4.81
CA ALA A 91 -2.40 17.38 -6.25
C ALA A 91 -1.26 18.16 -6.90
N ALA A 92 -0.93 19.34 -6.38
CA ALA A 92 0.18 20.14 -6.89
C ALA A 92 1.56 19.48 -6.68
N ARG A 93 1.75 18.72 -5.59
CA ARG A 93 3.03 18.06 -5.27
C ARG A 93 3.26 16.82 -6.13
N ALA A 94 2.19 16.09 -6.43
CA ALA A 94 2.19 14.92 -7.29
C ALA A 94 1.93 15.26 -8.77
N ASN A 95 1.92 16.55 -9.12
CA ASN A 95 1.68 17.08 -10.45
C ASN A 95 0.44 16.47 -11.13
N LEU A 96 -0.67 16.39 -10.37
CA LEU A 96 -1.94 15.88 -10.86
C LEU A 96 -2.67 16.95 -11.67
N SER A 97 -3.19 16.55 -12.82
CA SER A 97 -4.22 17.29 -13.53
C SER A 97 -5.57 17.24 -12.78
N PRO A 98 -6.51 18.16 -13.06
CA PRO A 98 -7.83 18.15 -12.40
C PRO A 98 -8.62 16.85 -12.61
N SER A 99 -8.48 16.20 -13.77
CA SER A 99 -9.13 14.93 -14.07
C SER A 99 -8.50 13.77 -13.29
N GLU A 100 -7.16 13.73 -13.19
CA GLU A 100 -6.45 12.74 -12.35
C GLU A 100 -6.82 12.91 -10.87
N GLU A 101 -6.89 14.14 -10.37
CA GLU A 101 -7.33 14.46 -8.99
C GLU A 101 -8.74 13.94 -8.72
N THR A 102 -9.67 14.18 -9.66
CA THR A 102 -11.05 13.72 -9.57
C THR A 102 -11.14 12.19 -9.56
N ALA A 103 -10.42 11.53 -10.47
CA ALA A 103 -10.40 10.07 -10.57
C ALA A 103 -9.82 9.40 -9.31
N ILE A 104 -8.71 9.91 -8.80
CA ILE A 104 -8.13 9.44 -7.53
C ILE A 104 -9.14 9.63 -6.41
N THR A 105 -9.74 10.82 -6.29
CA THR A 105 -10.71 11.15 -5.24
C THR A 105 -11.90 10.20 -5.25
N ALA A 106 -12.50 9.93 -6.41
CA ALA A 106 -13.60 8.99 -6.55
C ALA A 106 -13.20 7.57 -6.10
N TYR A 107 -12.02 7.10 -6.52
CA TYR A 107 -11.53 5.78 -6.12
C TYR A 107 -11.30 5.66 -4.61
N VAL A 108 -10.56 6.59 -3.99
CA VAL A 108 -10.23 6.49 -2.55
C VAL A 108 -11.45 6.68 -1.65
N ARG A 109 -12.45 7.45 -2.08
CA ARG A 109 -13.75 7.58 -1.40
C ARG A 109 -14.55 6.29 -1.43
N ALA A 110 -14.66 5.66 -2.61
CA ALA A 110 -15.30 4.36 -2.75
C ALA A 110 -14.59 3.29 -1.90
N ALA A 111 -13.27 3.19 -2.03
CA ALA A 111 -12.44 2.23 -1.29
C ALA A 111 -12.50 2.43 0.24
N SER A 112 -12.55 3.66 0.72
CA SER A 112 -12.64 3.97 2.16
C SER A 112 -14.02 3.75 2.76
N SER A 113 -15.04 3.56 1.92
CA SER A 113 -16.41 3.26 2.32
C SER A 113 -16.68 1.76 2.47
N MET A 114 -15.76 0.88 2.04
CA MET A 114 -15.90 -0.58 2.08
C MET A 114 -15.41 -1.22 3.40
N ARG A 115 -15.36 -0.45 4.49
CA ARG A 115 -14.81 -0.93 5.77
C ARG A 115 -15.72 -1.94 6.45
#